data_AF-A0A940EFT0-F1
#
_entry.id   AF-A0A940EFT0-F1
#
_cell.length_a   1.000
_cell.length_b   1.000
_cell.length_c   1.000
_cell.angle_alpha   90.00
_cell.angle_beta   90.00
_cell.angle_gamma   90.00
#
_symmetry.space_group_name_H-M   'P 1'
#
loop_
_entity.id
_entity.type
_entity.pdbx_description
1 polymer ?
#
loop_
_entity_poly.entity_id
_entity_poly.type
_entity_poly.pdbx_seq_one_letter_code
_entity_poly.pdbx_strand_id
1 'polypeptide(L)'
;MTQPTDSLNVYLVGGAVRDQLLERPVKDRDYLVVGASQAQMLSLGFLQVGKDFPVFLHPQTKEEYALARTERKQGHGYTGFTCYAEPDVTIEQDLLRRDLTINAMALSTSGELIDPYQGQQDLEKRLLRHVSPAFIEDPLRVLRVARFAARYHSYGFRVADETMTLMKQLASSGELSDLSAERVFSELERSLTEAHPEVFFEVLRACGALKVLWPELDALWGVPNPAKWHPEICSGVHTMMVLQQSVKLSNKIEVRFAALCHDLGKGITPTEQWPSHRGHESTGLPLVEKSCKRFKVPNHFKTLALKVCQYHLHCHKAFELRPQTILKVFNALDIWRKPELLTDFVLCCTADARGRTHFEQAEYRQANYLLECGTKARAVVAKSFVEQGLKGEEIKQAMESARLAVISQTKAKWQQTLEQV
;
A
#
# COMPACT_ATOMS: atom_id res chain seq x y z
N MET A 1 16.81 30.17 -30.53
CA MET A 1 16.08 30.56 -29.31
C MET A 1 16.92 30.08 -28.14
N THR A 2 17.34 31.00 -27.27
CA THR A 2 18.01 30.65 -26.01
C THR A 2 17.05 29.81 -25.17
N GLN A 3 17.52 28.69 -24.62
CA GLN A 3 16.71 27.89 -23.71
C GLN A 3 16.44 28.73 -22.45
N PRO A 4 15.23 28.66 -21.86
CA PRO A 4 14.91 29.39 -20.62
C PRO A 4 15.91 29.11 -19.48
N THR A 5 16.59 27.98 -19.54
CA THR A 5 17.57 27.52 -18.55
C THR A 5 18.98 28.05 -18.75
N ASP A 6 19.31 28.69 -19.88
CA ASP A 6 20.70 29.10 -20.21
C ASP A 6 21.28 30.11 -19.21
N SER A 7 20.43 30.89 -18.53
CA SER A 7 20.82 31.86 -17.50
C SER A 7 20.64 31.37 -16.07
N LEU A 8 20.34 30.08 -15.87
CA LEU A 8 20.01 29.49 -14.58
C LEU A 8 21.04 28.42 -14.18
N ASN A 9 21.37 28.34 -12.89
CA ASN A 9 22.14 27.21 -12.36
C ASN A 9 21.17 26.06 -12.07
N VAL A 10 21.02 25.18 -13.05
CA VAL A 10 20.08 24.05 -13.02
C VAL A 10 20.81 22.75 -12.71
N TYR A 11 20.25 21.96 -11.80
CA TYR A 11 20.75 20.65 -11.44
C TYR A 11 19.62 19.62 -11.51
N LEU A 12 19.88 18.47 -12.12
CA LEU A 12 19.01 17.30 -11.97
C LEU A 12 19.22 16.74 -10.56
N VAL A 13 18.17 16.47 -9.79
CA VAL A 13 18.30 16.08 -8.38
C VAL A 13 17.47 14.85 -8.01
N GLY A 14 17.77 14.28 -6.85
CA GLY A 14 16.87 13.34 -6.19
C GLY A 14 16.77 11.98 -6.88
N GLY A 15 15.52 11.54 -7.12
CA GLY A 15 15.24 10.21 -7.62
C GLY A 15 15.80 9.95 -9.01
N ALA A 16 15.87 10.97 -9.86
CA ALA A 16 16.39 10.87 -11.21
C ALA A 16 17.89 10.54 -11.21
N VAL A 17 18.69 11.25 -10.40
CA VAL A 17 20.13 11.00 -10.28
C VAL A 17 20.38 9.60 -9.71
N ARG A 18 19.68 9.24 -8.63
CA ARG A 18 19.75 7.91 -8.03
C ARG A 18 19.44 6.80 -9.02
N ASP A 19 18.33 6.93 -9.75
CA ASP A 19 17.87 5.91 -10.68
C ASP A 19 18.82 5.82 -11.89
N GLN A 20 19.40 6.93 -12.35
CA GLN A 20 20.45 6.92 -13.38
C GLN A 20 21.71 6.16 -12.92
N LEU A 21 22.19 6.41 -11.70
CA LEU A 21 23.36 5.70 -11.14
C LEU A 21 23.09 4.22 -10.86
N LEU A 22 21.82 3.84 -10.66
CA LEU A 22 21.38 2.45 -10.54
C LEU A 22 21.07 1.78 -11.88
N GLU A 23 21.31 2.46 -13.00
CA GLU A 23 20.97 2.00 -14.36
C GLU A 23 19.49 1.64 -14.51
N ARG A 24 18.62 2.39 -13.84
CA ARG A 24 17.16 2.22 -13.87
C ARG A 24 16.51 3.24 -14.81
N PRO A 25 15.35 2.91 -15.40
CA PRO A 25 14.55 3.89 -16.11
C PRO A 25 14.16 5.06 -15.21
N VAL A 26 14.58 6.26 -15.58
CA VAL A 26 14.16 7.51 -14.94
C VAL A 26 12.74 7.82 -15.39
N LYS A 27 11.79 7.82 -14.45
CA LYS A 27 10.38 8.12 -14.73
C LYS A 27 10.10 9.61 -14.74
N ASP A 28 10.55 10.28 -13.70
CA ASP A 28 10.32 11.70 -13.44
C ASP A 28 11.67 12.40 -13.29
N ARG A 29 11.80 13.59 -13.86
CA ARG A 29 12.99 14.44 -13.76
C ARG A 29 12.65 15.68 -12.96
N ASP A 30 13.24 15.75 -11.77
CA ASP A 30 13.12 16.90 -10.88
C ASP A 30 14.38 17.75 -11.01
N TYR A 31 14.19 19.03 -11.30
CA TYR A 31 15.29 19.98 -11.42
C TYR A 31 15.30 20.95 -10.23
N LEU A 32 16.49 21.26 -9.73
CA LEU A 32 16.74 22.27 -8.72
C LEU A 32 17.40 23.47 -9.38
N VAL A 33 16.92 24.67 -9.06
CA VAL A 33 17.50 25.93 -9.52
C VAL A 33 18.09 26.68 -8.33
N VAL A 34 19.37 26.99 -8.42
CA VAL A 34 20.14 27.69 -7.38
C VAL A 34 20.47 29.11 -7.86
N GLY A 35 20.43 30.10 -6.97
CA GLY A 35 20.82 31.48 -7.32
C GLY A 35 19.77 32.27 -8.12
N ALA A 36 18.58 31.74 -8.31
CA ALA A 36 17.49 32.43 -9.01
C ALA A 36 16.38 32.85 -8.04
N SER A 37 15.66 33.92 -8.38
CA SER A 37 14.46 34.35 -7.66
C SER A 37 13.19 33.87 -8.35
N GLN A 38 12.08 33.84 -7.62
CA GLN A 38 10.75 33.56 -8.20
C GLN A 38 10.40 34.54 -9.33
N ALA A 39 10.74 35.82 -9.19
CA ALA A 39 10.51 36.83 -10.23
C ALA A 39 11.28 36.51 -11.51
N GLN A 40 12.51 35.99 -11.39
CA GLN A 40 13.32 35.56 -12.52
C GLN A 40 12.76 34.30 -13.19
N MET A 41 12.29 33.31 -12.42
CA MET A 41 11.63 32.12 -12.99
C MET A 41 10.40 32.51 -13.80
N LEU A 42 9.56 33.39 -13.27
CA LEU A 42 8.35 33.87 -13.95
C LEU A 42 8.67 34.69 -15.20
N SER A 43 9.71 35.55 -15.17
CA SER A 43 10.11 36.34 -16.34
C SER A 43 10.65 35.47 -17.48
N LEU A 44 11.22 34.30 -17.16
CA LEU A 44 11.65 33.27 -18.12
C LEU A 44 10.50 32.39 -18.64
N GLY A 45 9.26 32.65 -18.22
CA GLY A 45 8.05 31.99 -18.70
C GLY A 45 7.71 30.68 -17.99
N PHE A 46 8.34 30.37 -16.87
CA PHE A 46 7.97 29.23 -16.04
C PHE A 46 6.61 29.46 -15.36
N LEU A 47 5.82 28.38 -15.21
CA LEU A 47 4.51 28.44 -14.57
C LEU A 47 4.61 27.93 -13.13
N GLN A 48 4.33 28.78 -12.14
CA GLN A 48 4.33 28.37 -10.75
C GLN A 48 3.19 27.39 -10.44
N VAL A 49 3.52 26.32 -9.71
CA VAL A 49 2.58 25.31 -9.21
C VAL A 49 2.71 25.17 -7.70
N GLY A 50 1.57 25.21 -7.01
CA GLY A 50 1.51 25.24 -5.55
C GLY A 50 1.67 26.64 -4.96
N LYS A 51 1.05 26.86 -3.79
CA LYS A 51 1.10 28.17 -3.09
C LYS A 51 2.25 28.25 -2.08
N ASP A 52 2.56 27.13 -1.42
CA ASP A 52 3.44 27.12 -0.25
C ASP A 52 4.91 26.80 -0.60
N PHE A 53 5.17 26.30 -1.81
CA PHE A 53 6.49 25.91 -2.26
C PHE A 53 6.77 26.47 -3.67
N PRO A 54 7.96 27.07 -3.90
CA PRO A 54 8.31 27.66 -5.19
C PRO A 54 8.73 26.57 -6.18
N VAL A 55 7.76 25.78 -6.63
CA VAL A 55 7.90 24.80 -7.71
C VAL A 55 7.30 25.38 -8.98
N PHE A 56 7.97 25.19 -10.11
CA PHE A 56 7.58 25.73 -11.39
C PHE A 56 7.62 24.66 -12.48
N LEU A 57 6.72 24.76 -13.45
CA LEU A 57 6.73 23.91 -14.64
C LEU A 57 7.46 24.62 -15.78
N HIS A 58 8.39 23.90 -16.41
CA HIS A 58 9.11 24.39 -17.59
C HIS A 58 8.14 24.71 -18.73
N PRO A 59 8.27 25.85 -19.44
CA PRO A 59 7.24 26.31 -20.37
C PRO A 59 6.95 25.33 -21.52
N GLN A 60 7.98 24.62 -22.00
CA GLN A 60 7.87 23.67 -23.13
C GLN A 60 7.72 22.22 -22.67
N THR A 61 8.59 21.76 -21.78
CA THR A 61 8.67 20.33 -21.40
C THR A 61 7.70 19.96 -20.28
N LYS A 62 7.21 20.95 -19.52
CA LYS A 62 6.39 20.77 -18.32
C LYS A 62 7.06 19.97 -17.19
N GLU A 63 8.38 19.77 -17.26
CA GLU A 63 9.16 19.21 -16.15
C GLU A 63 9.18 20.16 -14.94
N GLU A 64 9.38 19.60 -13.75
CA GLU A 64 9.34 20.34 -12.48
C GLU A 64 10.70 20.96 -12.13
N TYR A 65 10.70 22.26 -11.83
CA TYR A 65 11.85 23.07 -11.44
C TYR A 65 11.56 23.73 -10.10
N ALA A 66 12.28 23.35 -9.05
CA ALA A 66 12.14 23.92 -7.72
C ALA A 66 13.29 24.89 -7.42
N LEU A 67 13.01 26.01 -6.77
CA LEU A 67 14.07 26.85 -6.20
C LEU A 67 14.70 26.16 -4.98
N ALA A 68 16.02 26.30 -4.85
CA ALA A 68 16.75 25.85 -3.67
C ALA A 68 16.20 26.50 -2.40
N ARG A 69 16.07 25.71 -1.33
CA ARG A 69 15.48 26.18 -0.10
C ARG A 69 16.03 25.50 1.15
N THR A 70 15.88 26.22 2.27
CA THR A 70 16.01 25.66 3.61
C THR A 70 14.65 25.59 4.29
N GLU A 71 14.50 24.65 5.22
CA GLU A 71 13.29 24.43 5.99
C GLU A 71 13.67 24.56 7.48
N ARG A 72 12.88 25.30 8.26
CA ARG A 72 13.09 25.41 9.72
C ARG A 72 11.81 25.10 10.47
N LYS A 73 11.89 24.18 11.44
CA LYS A 73 10.76 23.82 12.30
C LYS A 73 10.37 24.99 13.22
N GLN A 74 9.17 25.53 13.06
CA GLN A 74 8.47 26.46 13.97
C GLN A 74 7.25 25.75 14.59
N GLY A 75 7.44 25.06 15.71
CA GLY A 75 6.35 24.49 16.52
C GLY A 75 6.16 22.98 16.39
N HIS A 76 5.01 22.48 16.86
CA HIS A 76 4.62 21.08 16.79
C HIS A 76 3.65 20.86 15.63
N GLY A 77 3.82 19.76 14.89
CA GLY A 77 2.98 19.42 13.73
C GLY A 77 3.46 20.01 12.38
N TYR A 78 2.74 19.65 11.31
CA TYR A 78 3.14 19.88 9.91
C TYR A 78 3.14 21.35 9.45
N THR A 79 2.27 22.20 10.01
CA THR A 79 2.26 23.64 9.67
C THR A 79 3.44 24.40 10.26
N GLY A 80 4.32 23.73 10.98
CA GLY A 80 5.47 24.32 11.63
C GLY A 80 6.73 24.28 10.79
N PHE A 81 6.71 24.51 9.48
CA PHE A 81 7.95 24.70 8.71
C PHE A 81 7.89 26.03 7.97
N THR A 82 8.84 26.93 8.25
CA THR A 82 9.06 28.11 7.41
C THR A 82 10.05 27.75 6.31
N CYS A 83 9.65 28.03 5.07
CA CYS A 83 10.46 27.84 3.88
C CYS A 83 11.20 29.13 3.56
N TYR A 84 12.53 29.06 3.45
CA TYR A 84 13.37 30.15 2.97
C TYR A 84 13.99 29.74 1.64
N ALA A 85 13.60 30.40 0.55
CA ALA A 85 13.95 30.05 -0.83
C ALA A 85 14.47 31.29 -1.58
N GLU A 86 15.60 31.81 -1.10
CA GLU A 86 16.26 32.99 -1.66
C GLU A 86 17.51 32.59 -2.47
N PRO A 87 18.02 33.46 -3.36
CA PRO A 87 19.17 33.18 -4.23
C PRO A 87 20.47 32.79 -3.50
N ASP A 88 20.60 33.10 -2.22
CA ASP A 88 21.77 32.77 -1.39
C ASP A 88 21.78 31.33 -0.86
N VAL A 89 20.66 30.60 -1.00
CA VAL A 89 20.59 29.18 -0.61
C VAL A 89 21.44 28.33 -1.53
N THR A 90 22.41 27.61 -0.96
CA THR A 90 23.32 26.76 -1.73
C THR A 90 22.72 25.40 -2.06
N ILE A 91 23.34 24.70 -3.01
CA ILE A 91 22.92 23.34 -3.36
C ILE A 91 23.07 22.38 -2.18
N GLU A 92 24.15 22.50 -1.41
CA GLU A 92 24.41 21.67 -0.24
C GLU A 92 23.32 21.87 0.82
N GLN A 93 22.87 23.10 1.04
CA GLN A 93 21.80 23.40 1.99
C GLN A 93 20.46 22.77 1.59
N ASP A 94 20.10 22.77 0.29
CA ASP A 94 18.90 22.06 -0.19
C ASP A 94 19.05 20.53 -0.10
N LEU A 95 20.23 20.00 -0.40
CA LEU A 95 20.50 18.56 -0.30
C LEU A 95 20.45 18.10 1.17
N LEU A 96 20.89 18.92 2.12
CA LEU A 96 20.94 18.60 3.56
C LEU A 96 19.57 18.25 4.17
N ARG A 97 18.51 18.92 3.69
CA ARG A 97 17.14 18.74 4.20
C ARG A 97 16.45 17.49 3.67
N ARG A 98 17.06 16.76 2.72
CA ARG A 98 16.46 15.56 2.13
C ARG A 98 16.44 14.39 3.11
N ASP A 99 15.67 13.36 2.77
CA ASP A 99 15.47 12.21 3.63
C ASP A 99 16.69 11.28 3.65
N LEU A 100 17.16 10.86 2.49
CA LEU A 100 18.22 9.86 2.32
C LEU A 100 19.40 10.40 1.52
N THR A 101 20.63 9.98 1.86
CA THR A 101 21.88 10.32 1.16
C THR A 101 21.81 9.99 -0.32
N ILE A 102 21.25 8.82 -0.67
CA ILE A 102 21.04 8.38 -2.05
C ILE A 102 20.06 9.27 -2.85
N ASN A 103 19.30 10.13 -2.19
CA ASN A 103 18.42 11.13 -2.81
C ASN A 103 19.00 12.56 -2.70
N ALA A 104 20.14 12.71 -2.03
CA ALA A 104 20.81 13.97 -1.74
C ALA A 104 22.05 14.17 -2.62
N MET A 105 21.89 13.85 -3.91
CA MET A 105 22.87 14.07 -4.97
C MET A 105 22.25 14.93 -6.06
N ALA A 106 23.11 15.63 -6.79
CA ALA A 106 22.74 16.50 -7.88
C ALA A 106 23.68 16.35 -9.07
N LEU A 107 23.15 16.39 -10.29
CA LEU A 107 23.93 16.34 -11.52
C LEU A 107 23.79 17.69 -12.24
N SER A 108 24.91 18.35 -12.50
CA SER A 108 24.93 19.61 -13.24
C SER A 108 24.63 19.39 -14.72
N THR A 109 24.34 20.48 -15.45
CA THR A 109 24.18 20.44 -16.92
C THR A 109 25.47 20.04 -17.66
N SER A 110 26.64 20.21 -17.03
CA SER A 110 27.93 19.74 -17.57
C SER A 110 28.21 18.26 -17.28
N GLY A 111 27.34 17.58 -16.51
CA GLY A 111 27.51 16.18 -16.12
C GLY A 111 28.37 15.97 -14.87
N GLU A 112 28.69 17.04 -14.14
CA GLU A 112 29.38 16.95 -12.85
C GLU A 112 28.41 16.49 -11.76
N LEU A 113 28.80 15.45 -11.02
CA LEU A 113 28.02 14.90 -9.92
C LEU A 113 28.44 15.55 -8.59
N ILE A 114 27.49 16.24 -7.96
CA ILE A 114 27.62 16.89 -6.67
C ILE A 114 27.01 15.96 -5.62
N ASP A 115 27.86 15.43 -4.74
CA ASP A 115 27.49 14.46 -3.71
C ASP A 115 28.15 14.79 -2.35
N PRO A 116 27.72 15.86 -1.67
CA PRO A 116 28.31 16.28 -0.40
C PRO A 116 28.04 15.31 0.77
N TYR A 117 27.06 14.41 0.61
CA TYR A 117 26.59 13.50 1.67
C TYR A 117 26.86 12.02 1.38
N GLN A 118 27.75 11.72 0.44
CA GLN A 118 28.25 10.38 0.14
C GLN A 118 27.16 9.38 -0.31
N GLY A 119 26.14 9.88 -1.02
CA GLY A 119 25.06 9.09 -1.59
C GLY A 119 25.54 8.03 -2.58
N GLN A 120 26.61 8.26 -3.34
CA GLN A 120 27.21 7.25 -4.22
C GLN A 120 27.72 6.06 -3.43
N GLN A 121 28.41 6.31 -2.32
CA GLN A 121 28.96 5.26 -1.50
C GLN A 121 27.84 4.42 -0.85
N ASP A 122 26.75 5.06 -0.41
CA ASP A 122 25.59 4.34 0.12
C ASP A 122 24.82 3.59 -0.98
N LEU A 123 24.80 4.09 -2.22
CA LEU A 123 24.24 3.36 -3.38
C LEU A 123 25.02 2.08 -3.68
N GLU A 124 26.35 2.15 -3.66
CA GLU A 124 27.24 0.98 -3.83
C GLU A 124 27.04 -0.04 -2.71
N LYS A 125 26.97 0.43 -1.45
CA LYS A 125 26.76 -0.42 -0.27
C LYS A 125 25.31 -0.88 -0.09
N ARG A 126 24.38 -0.41 -0.93
CA ARG A 126 22.94 -0.70 -0.83
C ARG A 126 22.36 -0.28 0.54
N LEU A 127 22.67 0.95 0.97
CA LEU A 127 22.25 1.50 2.25
C LEU A 127 21.24 2.64 2.10
N LEU A 128 20.17 2.60 2.89
CA LEU A 128 19.26 3.71 3.10
C LEU A 128 19.69 4.46 4.36
N ARG A 129 20.54 5.47 4.18
CA ARG A 129 21.10 6.30 5.25
C ARG A 129 20.46 7.69 5.23
N HIS A 130 20.11 8.21 6.41
CA HIS A 130 19.63 9.58 6.55
C HIS A 130 20.71 10.61 6.23
N VAL A 131 20.34 11.77 5.68
CA VAL A 131 21.31 12.80 5.28
C VAL A 131 21.94 13.51 6.47
N SER A 132 21.11 13.91 7.44
CA SER A 132 21.53 14.82 8.51
C SER A 132 20.72 14.62 9.80
N PRO A 133 21.19 15.12 10.95
CA PRO A 133 20.46 15.07 12.21
C PRO A 133 19.05 15.68 12.13
N ALA A 134 18.79 16.56 11.16
CA ALA A 134 17.46 17.11 10.88
C ALA A 134 16.43 16.05 10.43
N PHE A 135 16.84 14.80 10.24
CA PHE A 135 15.93 13.67 10.00
C PHE A 135 14.82 13.57 11.05
N ILE A 136 15.11 13.93 12.31
CA ILE A 136 14.11 13.87 13.39
C ILE A 136 13.04 14.97 13.29
N GLU A 137 13.21 15.98 12.44
CA GLU A 137 12.28 17.10 12.36
C GLU A 137 10.95 16.73 11.70
N ASP A 138 10.95 15.80 10.73
CA ASP A 138 9.74 15.29 10.06
C ASP A 138 9.56 13.77 10.31
N PRO A 139 8.66 13.37 11.22
CA PRO A 139 8.38 11.97 11.52
C PRO A 139 7.88 11.16 10.32
N LEU A 140 7.37 11.81 9.26
CA LEU A 140 6.95 11.11 8.03
C LEU A 140 8.15 10.41 7.36
N ARG A 141 9.39 10.85 7.60
CA ARG A 141 10.59 10.21 7.05
C ARG A 141 10.71 8.75 7.48
N VAL A 142 10.17 8.35 8.63
CA VAL A 142 10.11 6.94 9.04
C VAL A 142 9.34 6.10 8.03
N LEU A 143 8.16 6.56 7.59
CA LEU A 143 7.35 5.87 6.58
C LEU A 143 8.02 5.91 5.20
N ARG A 144 8.62 7.05 4.84
CA ARG A 144 9.32 7.18 3.56
C ARG A 144 10.51 6.23 3.45
N VAL A 145 11.32 6.09 4.51
CA VAL A 145 12.43 5.14 4.55
C VAL A 145 11.93 3.71 4.45
N ALA A 146 10.87 3.35 5.17
CA ALA A 146 10.23 2.03 5.04
C ALA A 146 9.73 1.77 3.61
N ARG A 147 9.16 2.79 2.95
CA ARG A 147 8.71 2.68 1.55
C ARG A 147 9.89 2.49 0.60
N PHE A 148 10.98 3.22 0.80
CA PHE A 148 12.19 3.05 0.00
C PHE A 148 12.83 1.67 0.24
N ALA A 149 12.76 1.13 1.45
CA ALA A 149 13.19 -0.24 1.73
C ALA A 149 12.37 -1.25 0.93
N ALA A 150 11.05 -1.11 0.86
CA ALA A 150 10.19 -1.92 0.01
C ALA A 150 10.51 -1.77 -1.48
N ARG A 151 10.63 -0.53 -1.98
CA ARG A 151 10.91 -0.24 -3.39
C ARG A 151 12.26 -0.77 -3.89
N TYR A 152 13.28 -0.75 -3.03
CA TYR A 152 14.65 -1.13 -3.39
C TYR A 152 15.08 -2.48 -2.82
N HIS A 153 14.16 -3.24 -2.21
CA HIS A 153 14.45 -4.54 -1.64
C HIS A 153 15.11 -5.50 -2.64
N SER A 154 14.58 -5.58 -3.87
CA SER A 154 15.12 -6.47 -4.92
C SER A 154 16.54 -6.10 -5.37
N TYR A 155 17.01 -4.89 -5.04
CA TYR A 155 18.36 -4.41 -5.33
C TYR A 155 19.33 -4.64 -4.15
N GLY A 156 18.86 -5.28 -3.08
CA GLY A 156 19.65 -5.58 -1.89
C GLY A 156 19.74 -4.43 -0.89
N PHE A 157 18.90 -3.39 -1.02
CA PHE A 157 18.94 -2.27 -0.08
C PHE A 157 18.46 -2.66 1.32
N ARG A 158 19.19 -2.16 2.32
CA ARG A 158 18.78 -2.22 3.74
C ARG A 158 18.86 -0.85 4.39
N VAL A 159 18.10 -0.64 5.45
CA VAL A 159 18.21 0.56 6.29
C VAL A 159 19.53 0.51 7.05
N ALA A 160 20.29 1.62 7.01
CA ALA A 160 21.55 1.71 7.74
C ALA A 160 21.31 1.76 9.25
N ASP A 161 22.23 1.22 10.05
CA ASP A 161 22.00 0.92 11.48
C ASP A 161 21.77 2.19 12.31
N GLU A 162 22.49 3.27 12.02
CA GLU A 162 22.27 4.57 12.67
C GLU A 162 20.95 5.22 12.24
N THR A 163 20.51 5.00 11.01
CA THR A 163 19.18 5.46 10.53
C THR A 163 18.05 4.69 11.22
N MET A 164 18.19 3.37 11.36
CA MET A 164 17.26 2.54 12.14
C MET A 164 17.20 2.99 13.60
N THR A 165 18.33 3.41 14.18
CA THR A 165 18.38 3.94 15.55
C THR A 165 17.58 5.24 15.68
N LEU A 166 17.74 6.19 14.75
CA LEU A 166 16.92 7.41 14.74
C LEU A 166 15.42 7.12 14.54
N MET A 167 15.09 6.18 13.66
CA MET A 167 13.69 5.78 13.44
C MET A 167 13.06 5.21 14.73
N LYS A 168 13.82 4.43 15.51
CA LYS A 168 13.38 3.93 16.83
C LYS A 168 13.15 5.07 17.83
N GLN A 169 14.06 6.04 17.87
CA GLN A 169 13.92 7.22 18.73
C GLN A 169 12.65 7.99 18.37
N LEU A 170 12.42 8.28 17.08
CA LEU A 170 11.19 8.93 16.61
C LEU A 170 9.93 8.14 16.95
N ALA A 171 9.93 6.83 16.76
CA ALA A 171 8.79 5.99 17.12
C ALA A 171 8.47 6.04 18.62
N SER A 172 9.50 6.15 19.47
CA SER A 172 9.33 6.27 20.93
C SER A 172 9.01 7.69 21.42
N SER A 173 9.25 8.73 20.61
CA SER A 173 9.09 10.14 21.01
C SER A 173 7.63 10.59 21.14
N GLY A 174 6.69 9.86 20.51
CA GLY A 174 5.29 10.25 20.39
C GLY A 174 4.96 11.03 19.11
N GLU A 175 5.95 11.60 18.42
CA GLU A 175 5.73 12.48 17.25
C GLU A 175 5.02 11.79 16.08
N LEU A 176 5.13 10.46 15.94
CA LEU A 176 4.39 9.71 14.92
C LEU A 176 2.87 9.82 15.07
N SER A 177 2.37 10.05 16.29
CA SER A 177 0.93 10.17 16.57
C SER A 177 0.35 11.49 16.07
N ASP A 178 1.20 12.49 15.86
CA ASP A 178 0.82 13.82 15.38
C ASP A 178 0.80 13.90 13.84
N LEU A 179 1.18 12.82 13.15
CA LEU A 179 1.09 12.73 11.70
C LEU A 179 -0.38 12.74 11.25
N SER A 180 -0.69 13.60 10.28
CA SER A 180 -2.01 13.61 9.64
C SER A 180 -2.31 12.26 8.98
N ALA A 181 -3.52 11.77 9.17
CA ALA A 181 -4.01 10.51 8.59
C ALA A 181 -3.78 10.41 7.08
N GLU A 182 -4.01 11.50 6.34
CA GLU A 182 -3.84 11.55 4.89
C GLU A 182 -2.39 11.31 4.44
N ARG A 183 -1.40 11.90 5.14
CA ARG A 183 0.02 11.69 4.83
C ARG A 183 0.44 10.24 5.14
N VAL A 184 -0.04 9.68 6.26
CA VAL A 184 0.21 8.28 6.61
C VAL A 184 -0.39 7.34 5.57
N PHE A 185 -1.64 7.58 5.17
CA PHE A 185 -2.30 6.76 4.15
C PHE A 185 -1.64 6.87 2.78
N SER A 186 -1.20 8.07 2.38
CA SER A 186 -0.50 8.24 1.10
C SER A 186 0.80 7.43 1.04
N GLU A 187 1.59 7.39 2.12
CA GLU A 187 2.79 6.54 2.19
C GLU A 187 2.44 5.04 2.22
N LEU A 188 1.39 4.65 2.94
CA LEU A 188 0.88 3.28 2.95
C LEU A 188 0.44 2.84 1.54
N GLU A 189 -0.40 3.64 0.88
CA GLU A 189 -0.92 3.37 -0.46
C GLU A 189 0.20 3.21 -1.47
N ARG A 190 1.17 4.15 -1.49
CA ARG A 190 2.36 4.06 -2.34
C ARG A 190 3.17 2.80 -2.04
N SER A 191 3.38 2.48 -0.77
CA SER A 191 4.13 1.28 -0.38
C SER A 191 3.44 0.00 -0.85
N LEU A 192 2.11 -0.05 -0.81
CA LEU A 192 1.33 -1.16 -1.33
C LEU A 192 1.43 -1.33 -2.85
N THR A 193 1.90 -0.34 -3.62
CA THR A 193 2.16 -0.50 -5.07
C THR A 193 3.46 -1.22 -5.38
N GLU A 194 4.39 -1.27 -4.43
CA GLU A 194 5.73 -1.82 -4.65
C GLU A 194 5.71 -3.34 -4.84
N ALA A 195 6.83 -3.89 -5.32
CA ALA A 195 7.00 -5.33 -5.52
C ALA A 195 7.17 -6.12 -4.21
N HIS A 196 7.68 -5.46 -3.16
CA HIS A 196 7.94 -6.04 -1.84
C HIS A 196 7.32 -5.20 -0.71
N PRO A 197 5.98 -5.00 -0.72
CA PRO A 197 5.30 -4.15 0.26
C PRO A 197 5.37 -4.71 1.69
N GLU A 198 5.63 -6.00 1.88
CA GLU A 198 5.85 -6.61 3.20
C GLU A 198 7.03 -5.97 3.94
N VAL A 199 8.08 -5.59 3.21
CA VAL A 199 9.30 -4.99 3.77
C VAL A 199 8.99 -3.63 4.42
N PHE A 200 8.01 -2.89 3.90
CA PHE A 200 7.54 -1.66 4.52
C PHE A 200 7.06 -1.92 5.95
N PHE A 201 6.22 -2.93 6.15
CA PHE A 201 5.67 -3.28 7.46
C PHE A 201 6.73 -3.89 8.38
N GLU A 202 7.64 -4.71 7.84
CA GLU A 202 8.77 -5.26 8.59
C GLU A 202 9.70 -4.16 9.13
N VAL A 203 10.03 -3.16 8.30
CA VAL A 203 10.84 -2.02 8.72
C VAL A 203 10.11 -1.17 9.78
N LEU A 204 8.82 -0.86 9.56
CA LEU A 204 8.02 -0.14 10.55
C LEU A 204 7.93 -0.91 11.87
N ARG A 205 7.84 -2.24 11.83
CA ARG A 205 7.83 -3.08 13.01
C ARG A 205 9.20 -3.08 13.70
N ALA A 206 10.28 -3.23 12.94
CA ALA A 206 11.65 -3.26 13.46
C ALA A 206 12.05 -1.96 14.18
N CYS A 207 11.51 -0.81 13.74
CA CYS A 207 11.69 0.46 14.42
C CYS A 207 10.63 0.78 15.49
N GLY A 208 9.60 -0.06 15.66
CA GLY A 208 8.51 0.14 16.62
C GLY A 208 7.41 1.10 16.14
N ALA A 209 7.53 1.69 14.96
CA ALA A 209 6.53 2.59 14.39
C ALA A 209 5.21 1.88 14.06
N LEU A 210 5.25 0.59 13.68
CA LEU A 210 4.03 -0.16 13.34
C LEU A 210 3.04 -0.21 14.52
N LYS A 211 3.55 -0.41 15.73
CA LYS A 211 2.74 -0.43 16.96
C LYS A 211 2.00 0.88 17.20
N VAL A 212 2.59 2.00 16.81
CA VAL A 212 2.01 3.35 16.96
C VAL A 212 1.00 3.61 15.83
N LEU A 213 1.39 3.34 14.59
CA LEU A 213 0.62 3.68 13.41
C LEU A 213 -0.57 2.72 13.20
N TRP A 214 -0.33 1.41 13.29
CA TRP A 214 -1.31 0.35 13.04
C TRP A 214 -1.26 -0.75 14.11
N PRO A 215 -1.65 -0.44 15.37
CA PRO A 215 -1.60 -1.39 16.48
C PRO A 215 -2.36 -2.70 16.23
N GLU A 216 -3.46 -2.66 15.50
CA GLU A 216 -4.24 -3.85 15.17
C GLU A 216 -3.47 -4.85 14.31
N LEU A 217 -2.60 -4.36 13.41
CA LEU A 217 -1.72 -5.20 12.59
C LEU A 217 -0.51 -5.68 13.40
N ASP A 218 0.12 -4.80 14.19
CA ASP A 218 1.26 -5.15 15.05
C ASP A 218 0.94 -6.27 16.05
N ALA A 219 -0.30 -6.29 16.56
CA ALA A 219 -0.82 -7.26 17.52
C ALA A 219 -0.88 -8.70 16.99
N LEU A 220 -0.74 -8.93 15.68
CA LEU A 220 -0.75 -10.27 15.10
C LEU A 220 0.54 -11.06 15.35
N TRP A 221 1.66 -10.38 15.60
CA TRP A 221 2.90 -11.09 15.86
C TRP A 221 2.94 -11.69 17.27
N GLY A 222 3.35 -12.95 17.35
CA GLY A 222 3.30 -13.73 18.58
C GLY A 222 1.97 -14.46 18.78
N VAL A 223 0.95 -14.19 17.96
CA VAL A 223 -0.33 -14.90 17.99
C VAL A 223 -0.21 -16.19 17.16
N PRO A 224 -0.28 -17.40 17.77
CA PRO A 224 -0.02 -18.67 17.11
C PRO A 224 -1.25 -19.20 16.37
N ASN A 225 -1.06 -19.63 15.12
CA ASN A 225 -2.00 -20.39 14.31
C ASN A 225 -1.77 -21.91 14.45
N PRO A 226 -2.74 -22.75 14.06
CA PRO A 226 -2.58 -24.19 14.10
C PRO A 226 -1.53 -24.65 13.07
N ALA A 227 -0.42 -25.21 13.55
CA ALA A 227 0.74 -25.60 12.72
C ALA A 227 0.39 -26.53 11.54
N LYS A 228 -0.66 -27.35 11.67
CA LYS A 228 -1.17 -28.21 10.59
C LYS A 228 -1.51 -27.42 9.32
N TRP A 229 -2.09 -26.24 9.49
CA TRP A 229 -2.57 -25.41 8.38
C TRP A 229 -1.67 -24.21 8.13
N HIS A 230 -0.92 -23.78 9.14
CA HIS A 230 -0.07 -22.59 9.17
C HIS A 230 1.30 -22.96 9.77
N PRO A 231 2.21 -23.57 8.99
CA PRO A 231 3.50 -24.03 9.51
C PRO A 231 4.40 -22.89 10.00
N GLU A 232 4.16 -21.66 9.54
CA GLU A 232 4.81 -20.43 10.03
C GLU A 232 4.43 -20.06 11.47
N ILE A 233 3.33 -20.61 11.99
CA ILE A 233 2.75 -20.42 13.33
C ILE A 233 2.32 -18.97 13.58
N CYS A 234 3.18 -17.97 13.43
CA CYS A 234 2.92 -16.58 13.77
C CYS A 234 1.92 -15.92 12.78
N SER A 235 0.79 -15.40 13.29
CA SER A 235 -0.22 -14.71 12.47
C SER A 235 0.31 -13.45 11.77
N GLY A 236 1.26 -12.74 12.39
CA GLY A 236 1.94 -11.60 11.75
C GLY A 236 2.78 -12.03 10.55
N VAL A 237 3.50 -13.16 10.66
CA VAL A 237 4.29 -13.72 9.55
C VAL A 237 3.36 -14.20 8.43
N HIS A 238 2.30 -14.95 8.77
CA HIS A 238 1.24 -15.33 7.82
C HIS A 238 0.73 -14.12 7.06
N THR A 239 0.37 -13.04 7.74
CA THR A 239 -0.16 -11.82 7.11
C THR A 239 0.82 -11.19 6.10
N MET A 240 2.14 -11.24 6.36
CA MET A 240 3.15 -10.77 5.40
C MET A 240 3.26 -11.69 4.19
N MET A 241 3.22 -13.02 4.39
CA MET A 241 3.22 -14.00 3.30
C MET A 241 1.96 -13.88 2.42
N VAL A 242 0.80 -13.61 3.03
CA VAL A 242 -0.44 -13.32 2.32
C VAL A 242 -0.32 -12.04 1.49
N LEU A 243 0.28 -10.98 2.04
CA LEU A 243 0.55 -9.76 1.30
C LEU A 243 1.48 -10.03 0.09
N GLN A 244 2.56 -10.79 0.26
CA GLN A 244 3.45 -11.20 -0.85
C GLN A 244 2.70 -11.95 -1.95
N GLN A 245 1.80 -12.87 -1.60
CA GLN A 245 0.99 -13.59 -2.59
C GLN A 245 -0.01 -12.67 -3.28
N SER A 246 -0.59 -11.71 -2.57
CA SER A 246 -1.52 -10.74 -3.16
C SER A 246 -0.86 -9.87 -4.25
N VAL A 247 0.43 -9.56 -4.11
CA VAL A 247 1.23 -8.87 -5.14
C VAL A 247 1.36 -9.70 -6.41
N LYS A 248 1.62 -11.00 -6.27
CA LYS A 248 1.76 -11.94 -7.41
C LYS A 248 0.42 -12.17 -8.12
N LEU A 249 -0.68 -12.10 -7.38
CA LEU A 249 -2.03 -12.38 -7.87
C LEU A 249 -2.74 -11.15 -8.47
N SER A 250 -2.37 -9.93 -8.05
CA SER A 250 -3.06 -8.71 -8.48
C SER A 250 -2.20 -7.44 -8.38
N ASN A 251 -2.43 -6.52 -9.32
CA ASN A 251 -1.91 -5.15 -9.28
C ASN A 251 -2.85 -4.18 -8.54
N LYS A 252 -4.03 -4.62 -8.11
CA LYS A 252 -4.98 -3.80 -7.36
C LYS A 252 -4.53 -3.62 -5.92
N ILE A 253 -4.32 -2.38 -5.51
CA ILE A 253 -3.94 -2.00 -4.15
C ILE A 253 -5.03 -2.33 -3.12
N GLU A 254 -6.29 -2.35 -3.53
CA GLU A 254 -7.44 -2.71 -2.71
C GLU A 254 -7.38 -4.18 -2.29
N VAL A 255 -6.94 -5.07 -3.20
CA VAL A 255 -6.75 -6.49 -2.91
C VAL A 255 -5.64 -6.66 -1.87
N ARG A 256 -4.52 -5.94 -2.03
CA ARG A 256 -3.39 -5.97 -1.08
C ARG A 256 -3.78 -5.46 0.30
N PHE A 257 -4.50 -4.34 0.36
CA PHE A 257 -5.00 -3.78 1.62
C PHE A 257 -6.04 -4.69 2.29
N ALA A 258 -6.97 -5.27 1.53
CA ALA A 258 -7.97 -6.19 2.07
C ALA A 258 -7.33 -7.49 2.58
N ALA A 259 -6.29 -7.98 1.89
CA ALA A 259 -5.50 -9.13 2.29
C ALA A 259 -4.76 -8.86 3.62
N LEU A 260 -4.19 -7.68 3.85
CA LEU A 260 -3.63 -7.30 5.16
C LEU A 260 -4.66 -7.28 6.29
N CYS A 261 -5.91 -6.94 5.97
CA CYS A 261 -6.97 -6.76 6.95
C CYS A 261 -7.68 -8.06 7.38
N HIS A 262 -7.50 -9.17 6.64
CA HIS A 262 -8.38 -10.34 6.77
C HIS A 262 -8.40 -10.93 8.20
N ASP A 263 -7.22 -10.95 8.84
CA ASP A 263 -6.96 -11.67 10.09
C ASP A 263 -6.83 -10.77 11.32
N LEU A 264 -7.11 -9.46 11.22
CA LEU A 264 -6.92 -8.52 12.34
C LEU A 264 -7.62 -8.98 13.64
N GLY A 265 -8.74 -9.69 13.53
CA GLY A 265 -9.47 -10.26 14.67
C GLY A 265 -8.67 -11.26 15.50
N LYS A 266 -7.65 -11.92 14.93
CA LYS A 266 -6.78 -12.85 15.67
C LYS A 266 -6.00 -12.13 16.77
N GLY A 267 -5.60 -10.88 16.53
CA GLY A 267 -4.82 -10.05 17.47
C GLY A 267 -5.51 -9.77 18.81
N ILE A 268 -6.83 -9.97 18.89
CA ILE A 268 -7.63 -9.79 20.11
C ILE A 268 -8.24 -11.10 20.63
N THR A 269 -7.85 -12.25 20.05
CA THR A 269 -8.33 -13.55 20.54
C THR A 269 -7.75 -13.83 21.93
N PRO A 270 -8.56 -14.16 22.95
CA PRO A 270 -8.05 -14.57 24.26
C PRO A 270 -7.11 -15.77 24.15
N THR A 271 -6.04 -15.79 24.95
CA THR A 271 -4.98 -16.81 24.88
C THR A 271 -5.52 -18.22 25.15
N GLU A 272 -6.59 -18.35 25.91
CA GLU A 272 -7.27 -19.63 26.21
C GLU A 272 -7.95 -20.24 24.98
N GLN A 273 -8.17 -19.45 23.93
CA GLN A 273 -8.80 -19.89 22.68
C GLN A 273 -7.78 -20.12 21.55
N TRP A 274 -6.49 -19.86 21.83
CA TRP A 274 -5.41 -20.14 20.89
C TRP A 274 -5.23 -21.66 20.71
N PRO A 275 -4.82 -22.12 19.52
CA PRO A 275 -4.58 -21.37 18.29
C PRO A 275 -5.82 -21.32 17.36
N SER A 276 -7.03 -21.55 17.88
CA SER A 276 -8.21 -21.80 17.03
C SER A 276 -8.92 -20.57 16.49
N HIS A 277 -8.79 -19.42 17.18
CA HIS A 277 -9.32 -18.11 16.75
C HIS A 277 -10.76 -18.12 16.27
N ARG A 278 -11.65 -18.81 16.99
CA ARG A 278 -13.06 -18.94 16.58
C ARG A 278 -13.74 -17.56 16.53
N GLY A 279 -14.33 -17.23 15.38
CA GLY A 279 -15.08 -15.99 15.19
C GLY A 279 -14.23 -14.75 14.90
N HIS A 280 -12.93 -14.89 14.62
CA HIS A 280 -12.06 -13.76 14.29
C HIS A 280 -12.52 -12.98 13.06
N GLU A 281 -13.21 -13.63 12.12
CA GLU A 281 -13.81 -13.00 10.95
C GLU A 281 -14.89 -11.97 11.32
N SER A 282 -15.53 -12.13 12.49
CA SER A 282 -16.54 -11.20 13.00
C SER A 282 -15.95 -10.19 13.98
N THR A 283 -15.08 -10.63 14.89
CA THR A 283 -14.41 -9.72 15.85
C THR A 283 -13.38 -8.82 15.18
N GLY A 284 -12.92 -9.18 13.98
CA GLY A 284 -12.06 -8.35 13.14
C GLY A 284 -12.77 -7.14 12.51
N LEU A 285 -14.10 -7.20 12.29
CA LEU A 285 -14.81 -6.11 11.59
C LEU A 285 -14.64 -4.74 12.28
N PRO A 286 -14.84 -4.60 13.60
CA PRO A 286 -14.61 -3.32 14.28
C PRO A 286 -13.14 -2.84 14.20
N LEU A 287 -12.18 -3.77 14.12
CA LEU A 287 -10.75 -3.44 13.99
C LEU A 287 -10.42 -2.91 12.58
N VAL A 288 -10.99 -3.52 11.55
CA VAL A 288 -10.89 -3.03 10.17
C VAL A 288 -11.53 -1.65 10.05
N GLU A 289 -12.72 -1.44 10.63
CA GLU A 289 -13.38 -0.14 10.62
C GLU A 289 -12.57 0.94 11.33
N LYS A 290 -12.03 0.62 12.51
CA LYS A 290 -11.18 1.52 13.28
C LYS A 290 -9.91 1.89 12.51
N SER A 291 -9.26 0.91 11.87
CA SER A 291 -8.08 1.12 11.02
C SER A 291 -8.42 2.03 9.83
N CYS A 292 -9.53 1.76 9.15
CA CYS A 292 -9.99 2.57 8.01
C CYS A 292 -10.30 4.01 8.42
N LYS A 293 -10.93 4.20 9.59
CA LYS A 293 -11.21 5.53 10.14
C LYS A 293 -9.91 6.27 10.50
N ARG A 294 -8.94 5.58 11.13
CA ARG A 294 -7.66 6.17 11.54
C ARG A 294 -6.88 6.72 10.34
N PHE A 295 -6.78 5.96 9.26
CA PHE A 295 -6.02 6.37 8.07
C PHE A 295 -6.88 7.12 7.05
N LYS A 296 -8.17 7.36 7.32
CA LYS A 296 -9.13 7.92 6.34
C LYS A 296 -9.11 7.18 5.00
N VAL A 297 -9.07 5.85 5.09
CA VAL A 297 -9.02 4.94 3.93
C VAL A 297 -10.24 5.18 3.03
N PRO A 298 -10.08 5.29 1.70
CA PRO A 298 -11.20 5.46 0.78
C PRO A 298 -12.22 4.32 0.87
N ASN A 299 -13.50 4.64 0.64
CA ASN A 299 -14.60 3.70 0.85
C ASN A 299 -14.49 2.40 0.01
N HIS A 300 -13.89 2.45 -1.18
CA HIS A 300 -13.75 1.27 -2.04
C HIS A 300 -12.78 0.23 -1.44
N PHE A 301 -11.67 0.68 -0.83
CA PHE A 301 -10.78 -0.18 -0.03
C PHE A 301 -11.50 -0.75 1.19
N LYS A 302 -12.13 0.12 1.99
CA LYS A 302 -12.85 -0.28 3.22
C LYS A 302 -13.89 -1.36 2.91
N THR A 303 -14.64 -1.18 1.82
CA THR A 303 -15.71 -2.11 1.41
C THR A 303 -15.16 -3.51 1.14
N LEU A 304 -14.07 -3.62 0.38
CA LEU A 304 -13.46 -4.92 0.10
C LEU A 304 -12.83 -5.53 1.36
N ALA A 305 -12.11 -4.74 2.16
CA ALA A 305 -11.48 -5.21 3.40
C ALA A 305 -12.49 -5.81 4.39
N LEU A 306 -13.65 -5.16 4.59
CA LEU A 306 -14.70 -5.69 5.46
C LEU A 306 -15.29 -7.00 4.92
N LYS A 307 -15.54 -7.09 3.62
CA LYS A 307 -16.06 -8.29 2.97
C LYS A 307 -15.08 -9.47 3.08
N VAL A 308 -13.80 -9.22 2.85
CA VAL A 308 -12.73 -10.23 2.98
C VAL A 308 -12.61 -10.68 4.43
N CYS A 309 -12.49 -9.75 5.37
CA CYS A 309 -12.43 -10.06 6.80
C CYS A 309 -13.61 -10.95 7.24
N GLN A 310 -14.84 -10.59 6.87
CA GLN A 310 -16.04 -11.33 7.28
C GLN A 310 -16.20 -12.70 6.61
N TYR A 311 -15.86 -12.81 5.32
CA TYR A 311 -16.27 -13.96 4.51
C TYR A 311 -15.12 -14.86 4.04
N HIS A 312 -13.84 -14.55 4.29
CA HIS A 312 -12.73 -15.37 3.79
C HIS A 312 -12.81 -16.85 4.23
N LEU A 313 -13.21 -17.13 5.48
CA LEU A 313 -13.44 -18.52 5.94
C LEU A 313 -14.58 -19.24 5.18
N HIS A 314 -15.59 -18.50 4.70
CA HIS A 314 -16.63 -19.07 3.85
C HIS A 314 -16.07 -19.47 2.48
N CYS A 315 -15.11 -18.71 1.96
CA CYS A 315 -14.39 -19.06 0.74
C CYS A 315 -13.59 -20.35 0.93
N HIS A 316 -12.81 -20.46 2.01
CA HIS A 316 -12.04 -21.67 2.32
C HIS A 316 -12.90 -22.93 2.41
N LYS A 317 -14.11 -22.78 2.97
CA LYS A 317 -15.10 -23.86 3.13
C LYS A 317 -16.12 -23.96 2.00
N ALA A 318 -15.88 -23.30 0.84
CA ALA A 318 -16.91 -23.13 -0.18
C ALA A 318 -17.59 -24.44 -0.62
N PHE A 319 -16.84 -25.54 -0.72
CA PHE A 319 -17.38 -26.87 -1.07
C PHE A 319 -18.30 -27.47 0.00
N GLU A 320 -18.08 -27.12 1.28
CA GLU A 320 -18.90 -27.57 2.41
C GLU A 320 -20.19 -26.75 2.54
N LEU A 321 -20.21 -25.51 2.03
CA LEU A 321 -21.34 -24.59 2.19
C LEU A 321 -22.59 -25.05 1.44
N ARG A 322 -23.76 -24.89 2.07
CA ARG A 322 -25.05 -25.04 1.37
C ARG A 322 -25.18 -23.98 0.26
N PRO A 323 -25.83 -24.29 -0.88
CA PRO A 323 -26.09 -23.32 -1.95
C PRO A 323 -26.72 -22.01 -1.46
N GLN A 324 -27.64 -22.09 -0.48
CA GLN A 324 -28.25 -20.90 0.13
C GLN A 324 -27.22 -20.02 0.86
N THR A 325 -26.21 -20.61 1.49
CA THR A 325 -25.14 -19.86 2.16
C THR A 325 -24.26 -19.15 1.12
N ILE A 326 -23.95 -19.81 0.01
CA ILE A 326 -23.19 -19.19 -1.10
C ILE A 326 -23.98 -18.00 -1.66
N LEU A 327 -25.28 -18.16 -1.87
CA LEU A 327 -26.14 -17.06 -2.33
C LEU A 327 -26.16 -15.88 -1.35
N LYS A 328 -26.19 -16.15 -0.02
CA LYS A 328 -26.07 -15.11 1.00
C LYS A 328 -24.71 -14.38 0.93
N VAL A 329 -23.62 -15.10 0.72
CA VAL A 329 -22.29 -14.49 0.51
C VAL A 329 -22.31 -13.62 -0.74
N PHE A 330 -22.87 -14.08 -1.86
CA PHE A 330 -22.98 -13.27 -3.08
C PHE A 330 -23.83 -12.00 -2.90
N ASN A 331 -24.92 -12.08 -2.15
CA ASN A 331 -25.72 -10.92 -1.75
C ASN A 331 -24.90 -9.95 -0.90
N ALA A 332 -24.18 -10.45 0.11
CA ALA A 332 -23.35 -9.63 0.97
C ALA A 332 -22.15 -9.01 0.24
N LEU A 333 -21.58 -9.72 -0.74
CA LEU A 333 -20.53 -9.22 -1.63
C LEU A 333 -21.06 -8.22 -2.67
N ASP A 334 -22.37 -8.17 -2.90
CA ASP A 334 -23.03 -7.27 -3.86
C ASP A 334 -22.62 -7.51 -5.33
N ILE A 335 -22.39 -8.78 -5.68
CA ILE A 335 -21.89 -9.17 -7.02
C ILE A 335 -22.89 -8.86 -8.14
N TRP A 336 -24.14 -8.56 -7.78
CA TRP A 336 -25.20 -8.21 -8.72
C TRP A 336 -24.95 -6.86 -9.39
N ARG A 337 -24.48 -5.89 -8.59
CA ARG A 337 -24.15 -4.53 -9.05
C ARG A 337 -22.66 -4.35 -9.33
N LYS A 338 -21.81 -5.04 -8.57
CA LYS A 338 -20.34 -4.93 -8.60
C LYS A 338 -19.68 -6.30 -8.76
N PRO A 339 -19.76 -6.92 -9.95
CA PRO A 339 -19.23 -8.26 -10.18
C PRO A 339 -17.73 -8.42 -9.88
N GLU A 340 -16.97 -7.35 -10.08
CA GLU A 340 -15.54 -7.29 -9.82
C GLU A 340 -15.20 -7.61 -8.36
N LEU A 341 -16.10 -7.31 -7.41
CA LEU A 341 -15.90 -7.63 -5.99
C LEU A 341 -15.79 -9.13 -5.72
N LEU A 342 -16.44 -9.98 -6.52
CA LEU A 342 -16.26 -11.43 -6.39
C LEU A 342 -14.84 -11.84 -6.77
N THR A 343 -14.34 -11.27 -7.87
CA THR A 343 -12.99 -11.55 -8.37
C THR A 343 -11.95 -11.08 -7.36
N ASP A 344 -12.08 -9.84 -6.89
CA ASP A 344 -11.15 -9.26 -5.91
C ASP A 344 -11.20 -10.02 -4.57
N PHE A 345 -12.39 -10.44 -4.13
CA PHE A 345 -12.56 -11.27 -2.94
C PHE A 345 -11.87 -12.64 -3.04
N VAL A 346 -12.06 -13.37 -4.15
CA VAL A 346 -11.42 -14.68 -4.31
C VAL A 346 -9.91 -14.57 -4.51
N LEU A 347 -9.40 -13.46 -5.07
CA LEU A 347 -7.97 -13.18 -5.13
C LEU A 347 -7.37 -13.01 -3.72
N CYS A 348 -8.05 -12.28 -2.82
CA CYS A 348 -7.62 -12.18 -1.42
C CYS A 348 -7.62 -13.56 -0.73
N CYS A 349 -8.67 -14.36 -0.93
CA CYS A 349 -8.74 -15.70 -0.32
C CYS A 349 -7.70 -16.68 -0.90
N THR A 350 -7.36 -16.52 -2.18
CA THR A 350 -6.27 -17.28 -2.81
C THR A 350 -4.92 -16.86 -2.24
N ALA A 351 -4.71 -15.56 -2.03
CA ALA A 351 -3.52 -15.03 -1.37
C ALA A 351 -3.38 -15.58 0.06
N ASP A 352 -4.48 -15.63 0.81
CA ASP A 352 -4.55 -16.23 2.15
C ASP A 352 -4.18 -17.72 2.12
N ALA A 353 -4.81 -18.49 1.23
CA ALA A 353 -4.53 -19.91 1.08
C ALA A 353 -3.09 -20.22 0.65
N ARG A 354 -2.46 -19.37 -0.16
CA ARG A 354 -1.07 -19.54 -0.63
C ARG A 354 -0.03 -18.85 0.25
N GLY A 355 -0.44 -17.93 1.10
CA GLY A 355 0.45 -17.16 1.98
C GLY A 355 0.88 -17.96 3.20
N ARG A 356 1.20 -19.25 3.04
CA ARG A 356 1.53 -20.19 4.10
C ARG A 356 2.74 -21.00 3.70
N THR A 357 3.62 -21.30 4.65
CA THR A 357 4.88 -21.99 4.36
C THR A 357 4.60 -23.35 3.69
N HIS A 358 5.24 -23.61 2.54
CA HIS A 358 5.06 -24.80 1.70
C HIS A 358 3.76 -24.86 0.87
N PHE A 359 2.88 -23.87 0.95
CA PHE A 359 1.63 -23.79 0.19
C PHE A 359 1.63 -22.68 -0.86
N GLU A 360 2.78 -22.06 -1.14
CA GLU A 360 2.92 -20.88 -1.99
C GLU A 360 2.40 -21.09 -3.43
N GLN A 361 2.39 -22.34 -3.88
CA GLN A 361 1.91 -22.77 -5.20
C GLN A 361 0.67 -23.67 -5.11
N ALA A 362 0.07 -23.82 -3.93
CA ALA A 362 -1.07 -24.71 -3.75
C ALA A 362 -2.23 -24.31 -4.68
N GLU A 363 -2.88 -25.32 -5.26
CA GLU A 363 -4.11 -25.11 -6.00
C GLU A 363 -5.23 -24.67 -5.04
N TYR A 364 -6.01 -23.67 -5.44
CA TYR A 364 -7.12 -23.16 -4.64
C TYR A 364 -8.42 -23.21 -5.45
N ARG A 365 -8.98 -24.43 -5.56
CA ARG A 365 -10.16 -24.73 -6.40
C ARG A 365 -11.41 -23.97 -5.98
N GLN A 366 -11.51 -23.59 -4.71
CA GLN A 366 -12.62 -22.82 -4.16
C GLN A 366 -12.83 -21.50 -4.91
N ALA A 367 -11.76 -20.83 -5.35
CA ALA A 367 -11.86 -19.60 -6.15
C ALA A 367 -12.57 -19.87 -7.49
N ASN A 368 -12.12 -20.89 -8.24
CA ASN A 368 -12.71 -21.27 -9.53
C ASN A 368 -14.19 -21.66 -9.38
N TYR A 369 -14.50 -22.45 -8.35
CA TYR A 369 -15.86 -22.85 -8.03
C TYR A 369 -16.79 -21.66 -7.74
N LEU A 370 -16.35 -20.72 -6.90
CA LEU A 370 -17.14 -19.53 -6.57
C LEU A 370 -17.30 -18.58 -7.76
N LEU A 371 -16.26 -18.42 -8.59
CA LEU A 371 -16.33 -17.63 -9.82
C LEU A 371 -17.34 -18.22 -10.81
N GLU A 372 -17.34 -19.54 -11.01
CA GLU A 372 -18.33 -20.21 -11.88
C GLU A 372 -19.75 -20.05 -11.33
N CYS A 373 -19.94 -20.28 -10.02
CA CYS A 373 -21.23 -20.08 -9.36
C CYS A 373 -21.73 -18.64 -9.53
N GLY A 374 -20.87 -17.65 -9.28
CA GLY A 374 -21.21 -16.24 -9.38
C GLY A 374 -21.54 -15.83 -10.81
N THR A 375 -20.74 -16.28 -11.79
CA THR A 375 -20.97 -15.99 -13.22
C THR A 375 -22.32 -16.53 -13.67
N LYS A 376 -22.62 -17.80 -13.37
CA LYS A 376 -23.89 -18.40 -13.76
C LYS A 376 -25.08 -17.81 -13.01
N ALA A 377 -24.95 -17.54 -11.71
CA ALA A 377 -26.02 -16.91 -10.94
C ALA A 377 -26.33 -15.49 -11.43
N ARG A 378 -25.32 -14.73 -11.88
CA ARG A 378 -25.52 -13.39 -12.46
C ARG A 378 -26.21 -13.41 -13.83
N ALA A 379 -26.10 -14.50 -14.59
CA ALA A 379 -26.81 -14.67 -15.86
C ALA A 379 -28.34 -14.78 -15.67
N VAL A 380 -28.81 -15.04 -14.44
CA VAL A 380 -30.23 -15.00 -14.10
C VAL A 380 -30.70 -13.53 -14.03
N VAL A 381 -31.37 -13.09 -15.09
CA VAL A 381 -31.87 -11.72 -15.27
C VAL A 381 -33.40 -11.63 -15.17
N ALA A 382 -33.87 -10.49 -14.64
CA ALA A 382 -35.30 -10.23 -14.40
C ALA A 382 -36.17 -10.35 -15.66
N LYS A 383 -35.63 -10.04 -16.84
CA LYS A 383 -36.36 -9.99 -18.11
C LYS A 383 -37.19 -11.25 -18.38
N SER A 384 -36.58 -12.43 -18.19
CA SER A 384 -37.26 -13.72 -18.41
C SER A 384 -38.49 -13.93 -17.50
N PHE A 385 -38.48 -13.37 -16.29
CA PHE A 385 -39.57 -13.48 -15.32
C PHE A 385 -40.66 -12.43 -15.58
N VAL A 386 -40.28 -11.24 -16.04
CA VAL A 386 -41.23 -10.21 -16.49
C VAL A 386 -42.01 -10.71 -17.72
N GLU A 387 -41.34 -11.37 -18.66
CA GLU A 387 -41.98 -11.99 -19.84
C GLU A 387 -42.93 -13.14 -19.46
N GLN A 388 -42.74 -13.77 -18.30
CA GLN A 388 -43.65 -14.75 -17.71
C GLN A 388 -44.82 -14.12 -16.95
N GLY A 389 -44.91 -12.79 -16.91
CA GLY A 389 -46.02 -12.04 -16.30
C GLY A 389 -45.88 -11.76 -14.79
N LEU A 390 -44.75 -12.13 -14.17
CA LEU A 390 -44.49 -11.88 -12.75
C LEU A 390 -44.32 -10.38 -12.47
N LYS A 391 -44.72 -9.92 -11.28
CA LYS A 391 -44.64 -8.49 -10.91
C LYS A 391 -44.04 -8.27 -9.51
N GLY A 392 -43.33 -7.16 -9.34
CA GLY A 392 -42.86 -6.70 -8.04
C GLY A 392 -42.01 -7.74 -7.28
N GLU A 393 -42.42 -8.06 -6.05
CA GLU A 393 -41.72 -9.02 -5.17
C GLU A 393 -41.66 -10.44 -5.74
N GLU A 394 -42.62 -10.84 -6.57
CA GLU A 394 -42.64 -12.16 -7.21
C GLU A 394 -41.43 -12.37 -8.13
N ILE A 395 -41.01 -11.30 -8.84
CA ILE A 395 -39.80 -11.33 -9.67
C ILE A 395 -38.57 -11.58 -8.80
N LYS A 396 -38.48 -10.90 -7.66
CA LYS A 396 -37.34 -11.03 -6.75
C LYS A 396 -37.24 -12.45 -6.17
N GLN A 397 -38.36 -13.03 -5.74
CA GLN A 397 -38.42 -14.41 -5.24
C GLN A 397 -38.09 -15.44 -6.34
N ALA A 398 -38.61 -15.24 -7.55
CA ALA A 398 -38.32 -16.11 -8.68
C ALA A 398 -36.84 -16.04 -9.08
N MET A 399 -36.25 -14.84 -9.11
CA MET A 399 -34.83 -14.65 -9.36
C MET A 399 -33.96 -15.31 -8.28
N GLU A 400 -34.30 -15.16 -7.00
CA GLU A 400 -33.57 -15.80 -5.91
C GLU A 400 -33.62 -17.33 -6.03
N SER A 401 -34.80 -17.89 -6.30
CA SER A 401 -35.00 -19.33 -6.48
C SER A 401 -34.22 -19.86 -7.69
N ALA A 402 -34.24 -19.15 -8.82
CA ALA A 402 -33.51 -19.54 -10.02
C ALA A 402 -31.98 -19.45 -9.82
N ARG A 403 -31.48 -18.42 -9.13
CA ARG A 403 -30.07 -18.31 -8.75
C ARG A 403 -29.65 -19.46 -7.84
N LEU A 404 -30.49 -19.80 -6.86
CA LEU A 404 -30.24 -20.92 -5.96
C LEU A 404 -30.17 -22.25 -6.72
N ALA A 405 -31.07 -22.47 -7.69
CA ALA A 405 -31.06 -23.67 -8.52
C ALA A 405 -29.76 -23.78 -9.34
N VAL A 406 -29.32 -22.67 -9.95
CA VAL A 406 -28.06 -22.60 -10.71
C VAL A 406 -26.83 -22.88 -9.85
N ILE A 407 -26.78 -22.32 -8.63
CA ILE A 407 -25.70 -22.59 -7.67
C ILE A 407 -25.72 -24.07 -7.26
N SER A 408 -26.90 -24.63 -6.99
CA SER A 408 -27.06 -26.04 -6.61
C SER A 408 -26.59 -26.99 -7.71
N GLN A 409 -26.98 -26.73 -8.96
CA GLN A 409 -26.53 -27.52 -10.12
C GLN A 409 -25.01 -27.42 -10.31
N THR A 410 -24.45 -26.22 -10.17
CA THR A 410 -23.01 -26.00 -10.29
C THR A 410 -22.25 -26.74 -9.18
N LYS A 411 -22.75 -26.71 -7.94
CA LYS A 411 -22.18 -27.47 -6.82
C LYS A 411 -22.15 -28.97 -7.11
N ALA A 412 -23.26 -29.54 -7.59
CA ALA A 412 -23.33 -30.97 -7.90
C ALA A 412 -22.27 -31.39 -8.94
N LYS A 413 -22.08 -30.57 -9.98
CA LYS A 413 -21.04 -30.79 -11.00
C LYS A 413 -19.62 -30.77 -10.39
N TRP A 414 -19.33 -29.81 -9.52
CA TRP A 414 -18.02 -29.72 -8.86
C TRP A 414 -17.78 -30.86 -7.89
N GLN A 415 -18.80 -31.34 -7.16
CA GLN A 415 -18.68 -32.49 -6.28
C GLN A 415 -18.28 -33.76 -7.05
N GLN A 416 -18.91 -34.01 -8.20
CA GLN A 416 -18.52 -35.12 -9.09
C GLN A 416 -17.06 -35.01 -9.57
N THR A 417 -16.59 -33.78 -9.83
CA THR A 417 -15.20 -33.55 -10.27
C THR A 417 -14.20 -33.79 -9.13
N LEU A 418 -14.55 -33.42 -7.90
CA LEU A 418 -13.70 -33.61 -6.73
C LEU A 418 -13.61 -35.07 -6.28
N GLU A 419 -14.62 -35.89 -6.57
CA GLU A 419 -14.60 -37.34 -6.29
C GLU A 419 -13.73 -38.14 -7.27
N GLN A 420 -13.35 -37.53 -8.41
CA GLN A 420 -12.55 -38.16 -9.47
C GLN A 420 -11.05 -37.87 -9.39
N VAL A 421 -10.62 -37.00 -8.47
CA VAL A 421 -9.22 -36.58 -8.24
C VAL A 421 -8.81 -36.98 -6.84
#